data_AF-A0A7W8EFJ9-F1
#
_entry.id   AF-A0A7W8EFJ9-F1
#
_cell.length_a   1.000
_cell.length_b   1.000
_cell.length_c   1.000
_cell.angle_alpha   90.00
_cell.angle_beta   90.00
_cell.angle_gamma   90.00
#
_symmetry.space_group_name_H-M   'P 1'
#
loop_
_entity.id
_entity.type
_entity.pdbx_description
1 polymer ?
#
loop_
_entity_poly.entity_id
_entity_poly.type
_entity_poly.pdbx_seq_one_letter_code
_entity_poly.pdbx_strand_id
1 'polypeptide(L)'
;MRHFAGLLLGVVVTAAVLVGGGWAVQQAFVAGMGTPVSGQRLWIALGAMGAVGLVVGLVVAGRVSPLATFVPSLVLLAWTVVYALDAVRALSLIPDQPTMHWLLTEAGAGNKAMLTSGFYALLGVAMFIPVLIPSRWARRYDDMEEEYEQSQESSYY
;
A
#
# COMPACT_ATOMS: atom_id res chain seq x y z
N MET A 1 -1.94 17.86 -13.26
CA MET A 1 -2.62 16.53 -13.34
C MET A 1 -1.82 15.37 -12.74
N ARG A 2 -0.48 15.30 -12.91
CA ARG A 2 0.35 14.19 -12.38
C ARG A 2 0.34 14.00 -10.85
N HIS A 3 0.22 15.07 -10.06
CA HIS A 3 0.09 14.97 -8.60
C HIS A 3 -1.24 14.36 -8.16
N PHE A 4 -2.32 14.66 -8.89
CA PHE A 4 -3.63 14.05 -8.67
C PHE A 4 -3.60 12.55 -9.02
N ALA A 5 -2.93 12.17 -10.11
CA ALA A 5 -2.72 10.76 -10.46
C ALA A 5 -1.93 10.01 -9.38
N GLY A 6 -0.87 10.63 -8.84
CA GLY A 6 -0.11 10.07 -7.71
C GLY A 6 -0.96 9.89 -6.46
N LEU A 7 -1.79 10.88 -6.12
CA LEU A 7 -2.72 10.81 -5.00
C LEU A 7 -3.76 9.69 -5.20
N LEU A 8 -4.38 9.61 -6.37
CA LEU A 8 -5.35 8.56 -6.71
C LEU A 8 -4.72 7.18 -6.62
N LEU A 9 -3.49 7.04 -7.14
CA LEU A 9 -2.74 5.80 -7.00
C LEU A 9 -2.47 5.47 -5.53
N GLY A 10 -2.08 6.45 -4.71
CA GLY A 10 -1.90 6.26 -3.28
C GLY A 10 -3.17 5.78 -2.56
N VAL A 11 -4.34 6.31 -2.93
CA VAL A 11 -5.63 5.84 -2.42
C VAL A 11 -5.90 4.39 -2.85
N VAL A 12 -5.66 4.07 -4.12
CA VAL A 12 -5.81 2.69 -4.64
C VAL A 12 -4.88 1.71 -3.92
N VAL A 13 -3.62 2.08 -3.70
CA VAL A 13 -2.65 1.26 -2.96
C VAL A 13 -3.10 1.07 -1.52
N THR A 14 -3.59 2.13 -0.87
CA THR A 14 -4.14 2.05 0.49
C THR A 14 -5.30 1.06 0.56
N ALA A 15 -6.25 1.16 -0.37
CA ALA A 15 -7.38 0.23 -0.44
C ALA A 15 -6.92 -1.21 -0.75
N ALA A 16 -5.96 -1.39 -1.65
CA ALA A 16 -5.40 -2.70 -1.98
C ALA A 16 -4.73 -3.35 -0.76
N VAL A 17 -3.97 -2.59 0.03
CA VAL A 17 -3.32 -3.09 1.26
C VAL A 17 -4.36 -3.40 2.34
N LEU A 18 -5.29 -2.49 2.62
CA LEU A 18 -6.25 -2.65 3.72
C LEU A 18 -7.33 -3.69 3.42
N VAL A 19 -7.83 -3.76 2.19
CA VAL A 19 -8.90 -4.70 1.82
C VAL A 19 -8.29 -6.00 1.29
N GLY A 20 -7.46 -5.90 0.25
CA GLY A 20 -6.84 -7.08 -0.38
C GLY A 20 -5.83 -7.76 0.54
N GLY A 21 -4.91 -6.99 1.12
CA GLY A 21 -3.91 -7.49 2.06
C GLY A 21 -4.55 -8.02 3.35
N GLY A 22 -5.44 -7.24 3.97
CA GLY A 22 -6.20 -7.68 5.14
C GLY A 22 -6.95 -8.99 4.91
N TRP A 23 -7.72 -9.08 3.82
CA TRP A 23 -8.45 -10.30 3.51
C TRP A 23 -7.53 -11.50 3.28
N ALA A 24 -6.47 -11.34 2.47
CA ALA A 24 -5.54 -12.41 2.17
C ALA A 24 -4.83 -12.93 3.42
N VAL A 25 -4.39 -12.03 4.31
CA VAL A 25 -3.77 -12.37 5.59
C VAL A 25 -4.74 -13.14 6.48
N GLN A 26 -6.01 -12.73 6.53
CA GLN A 26 -7.02 -13.46 7.32
C GLN A 26 -7.21 -14.89 6.83
N GLN A 27 -7.27 -15.12 5.51
CA GLN A 27 -7.38 -16.48 4.98
C GLN A 27 -6.14 -17.33 5.30
N ALA A 28 -4.95 -16.77 5.15
CA ALA A 28 -3.71 -17.46 5.47
C ALA A 28 -3.60 -17.79 6.98
N PHE A 29 -4.03 -16.85 7.83
CA PHE A 29 -4.05 -17.03 9.28
C PHE A 29 -5.00 -18.15 9.70
N VAL A 30 -6.25 -18.13 9.20
CA VAL A 30 -7.25 -19.16 9.47
C VAL A 30 -6.79 -20.53 8.95
N ALA A 31 -6.19 -20.60 7.75
CA ALA A 31 -5.62 -21.84 7.25
C ALA A 31 -4.48 -22.37 8.13
N GLY A 32 -3.61 -21.47 8.64
CA GLY A 32 -2.52 -21.81 9.55
C GLY A 32 -2.97 -22.34 10.93
N MET A 33 -4.19 -21.98 11.37
CA MET A 33 -4.80 -22.52 12.59
C MET A 33 -5.44 -23.90 12.42
N GLY A 34 -5.33 -24.52 11.24
CA GLY A 34 -5.92 -25.84 10.96
C GLY A 34 -7.42 -25.82 10.71
N THR A 35 -8.04 -24.63 10.65
CA THR A 35 -9.44 -24.47 10.27
C THR A 35 -9.63 -24.81 8.79
N PRO A 36 -10.67 -25.57 8.41
CA PRO A 36 -10.87 -25.98 7.03
C PRO A 36 -11.23 -24.78 6.14
N VAL A 37 -10.23 -24.29 5.41
CA VAL A 37 -10.38 -23.33 4.32
C VAL A 37 -10.33 -24.13 3.01
N SER A 38 -11.21 -23.82 2.05
CA SER A 38 -11.14 -24.49 0.75
C SER A 38 -9.77 -24.22 0.09
N GLY A 39 -9.13 -25.25 -0.46
CA GLY A 39 -7.80 -25.10 -1.07
C GLY A 39 -7.78 -24.01 -2.15
N GLN A 40 -8.86 -23.88 -2.91
CA GLN A 40 -9.04 -22.80 -3.88
C GLN A 40 -9.00 -21.41 -3.23
N ARG A 41 -9.66 -21.20 -2.09
CA ARG A 41 -9.67 -19.91 -1.39
C ARG A 41 -8.29 -19.54 -0.88
N LEU A 42 -7.52 -20.52 -0.40
CA LEU A 42 -6.12 -20.30 0.00
C LEU A 42 -5.25 -19.86 -1.19
N TRP A 43 -5.38 -20.52 -2.34
CA TRP A 43 -4.65 -20.11 -3.55
C TRP A 43 -5.03 -18.71 -4.02
N ILE A 44 -6.31 -18.35 -3.95
CA ILE A 44 -6.76 -16.99 -4.26
C ILE A 44 -6.18 -15.98 -3.27
N ALA A 45 -6.14 -16.31 -1.98
CA ALA A 45 -5.53 -15.46 -0.96
C ALA A 45 -4.03 -15.26 -1.20
N LEU A 46 -3.29 -16.31 -1.51
CA LEU A 46 -1.86 -16.21 -1.85
C LEU A 46 -1.65 -15.39 -3.12
N GLY A 47 -2.47 -15.59 -4.15
CA GLY A 47 -2.45 -14.79 -5.37
C GLY A 47 -2.73 -13.31 -5.11
N ALA A 48 -3.74 -13.01 -4.28
CA ALA A 48 -4.07 -11.64 -3.86
C ALA A 48 -2.92 -11.00 -3.05
N MET A 49 -2.31 -11.75 -2.13
CA MET A 49 -1.14 -11.29 -1.36
C MET A 49 0.04 -10.97 -2.28
N GLY A 50 0.31 -11.83 -3.28
CA GLY A 50 1.32 -11.59 -4.30
C GLY A 50 1.02 -10.34 -5.14
N ALA A 51 -0.24 -10.16 -5.57
CA ALA A 51 -0.66 -8.99 -6.33
C ALA A 51 -0.51 -7.69 -5.53
N VAL A 52 -0.93 -7.67 -4.26
CA VAL A 52 -0.76 -6.52 -3.36
C VAL A 52 0.73 -6.23 -3.15
N GLY A 53 1.54 -7.25 -2.91
CA GLY A 53 3.00 -7.12 -2.76
C GLY A 53 3.65 -6.53 -4.02
N LEU A 54 3.23 -6.96 -5.21
CA LEU A 54 3.71 -6.43 -6.49
C LEU A 54 3.33 -4.96 -6.65
N VAL A 55 2.08 -4.59 -6.40
CA VAL A 55 1.61 -3.20 -6.47
C VAL A 55 2.41 -2.31 -5.52
N VAL A 56 2.59 -2.73 -4.27
CA VAL A 56 3.40 -1.99 -3.28
C VAL A 56 4.84 -1.87 -3.76
N GLY A 57 5.46 -2.97 -4.20
CA GLY A 57 6.84 -2.98 -4.67
C GLY A 57 7.06 -2.07 -5.88
N LEU A 58 6.11 -2.06 -6.84
CA LEU A 58 6.18 -1.21 -8.02
C LEU A 58 6.06 0.28 -7.68
N VAL A 59 5.22 0.64 -6.71
CA VAL A 59 5.05 2.03 -6.28
C VAL A 59 6.23 2.52 -5.44
N VAL A 60 6.81 1.65 -4.62
CA VAL A 60 8.03 1.95 -3.84
C VAL A 60 9.26 2.08 -4.76
N ALA A 61 9.49 1.11 -5.65
CA ALA A 61 10.68 1.08 -6.50
C ALA A 61 10.57 1.99 -7.73
N GLY A 62 9.37 2.13 -8.30
CA GLY A 62 9.13 2.87 -9.54
C GLY A 62 9.22 4.38 -9.35
N ARG A 63 9.47 5.11 -10.46
CA ARG A 63 9.53 6.58 -10.50
C ARG A 63 8.15 7.24 -10.52
N VAL A 64 7.20 6.69 -9.76
CA VAL A 64 5.86 7.26 -9.61
C VAL A 64 5.92 8.45 -8.65
N SER A 65 4.94 9.35 -8.72
CA SER A 65 4.88 10.51 -7.83
C SER A 65 5.03 10.06 -6.36
N PRO A 66 5.88 10.73 -5.54
CA PRO A 66 6.05 10.41 -4.12
C PRO A 66 4.75 10.37 -3.31
N LEU A 67 3.70 11.08 -3.78
CA LEU A 67 2.38 11.04 -3.18
C LEU A 67 1.75 9.63 -3.15
N ALA A 68 2.09 8.78 -4.13
CA ALA A 68 1.57 7.42 -4.23
C ALA A 68 2.08 6.50 -3.10
N THR A 69 3.25 6.77 -2.52
CA THR A 69 3.76 6.06 -1.35
C THR A 69 3.48 6.81 -0.04
N PHE A 70 3.39 8.14 -0.11
CA PHE A 70 3.13 9.00 1.06
C PHE A 70 1.74 8.80 1.66
N VAL A 71 0.69 8.75 0.83
CA VAL A 71 -0.69 8.55 1.32
C VAL A 71 -0.84 7.21 2.07
N PRO A 72 -0.48 6.06 1.50
CA PRO A 72 -0.60 4.78 2.22
C PRO A 72 0.31 4.74 3.46
N SER A 73 1.54 5.26 3.40
CA SER A 73 2.42 5.30 4.59
C SER A 73 1.82 6.12 5.72
N LEU A 74 1.26 7.30 5.44
CA LEU A 74 0.58 8.10 6.46
C LEU A 74 -0.59 7.36 7.10
N VAL A 75 -1.44 6.70 6.31
CA VAL A 75 -2.59 5.97 6.85
C VAL A 75 -2.12 4.83 7.77
N LEU A 76 -1.16 4.02 7.33
CA LEU A 76 -0.65 2.89 8.10
C LEU A 76 0.06 3.34 9.38
N LEU A 77 0.91 4.38 9.29
CA LEU A 77 1.63 4.91 10.44
C LEU A 77 0.71 5.64 11.41
N ALA A 78 -0.24 6.44 10.91
CA ALA A 78 -1.21 7.11 11.78
C ALA A 78 -2.03 6.10 12.56
N TRP A 79 -2.51 5.02 11.93
CA TRP A 79 -3.25 3.98 12.63
C TRP A 79 -2.38 3.26 13.66
N THR A 80 -1.12 2.99 13.32
CA THR A 80 -0.14 2.41 14.25
C THR A 80 0.11 3.32 15.46
N VAL A 81 0.23 4.63 15.25
CA VAL A 81 0.40 5.60 16.34
C VAL A 81 -0.85 5.66 17.23
N VAL A 82 -2.04 5.67 16.65
CA VAL A 82 -3.29 5.59 17.42
C VAL A 82 -3.32 4.31 18.25
N TYR A 83 -2.88 3.17 17.70
CA TYR A 83 -2.79 1.90 18.43
C TYR A 83 -1.79 1.96 19.59
N ALA A 84 -0.63 2.59 19.39
CA ALA A 84 0.38 2.74 20.43
C ALA A 84 -0.08 3.65 21.59
N LEU A 85 -0.91 4.66 21.30
CA LEU A 85 -1.44 5.59 22.30
C LEU A 85 -2.71 5.08 22.97
N ASP A 86 -3.59 4.43 22.20
CA ASP A 86 -4.90 3.94 22.64
C ASP A 86 -5.32 2.72 21.79
N ALA A 87 -4.97 1.54 22.28
CA ALA A 87 -5.29 0.28 21.61
C ALA A 87 -6.80 0.07 21.47
N VAL A 88 -7.61 0.49 22.44
CA VAL A 88 -9.07 0.32 22.40
C VAL A 88 -9.66 1.14 21.26
N ARG A 89 -9.26 2.41 21.17
CA ARG A 89 -9.70 3.30 20.09
C ARG A 89 -9.22 2.81 18.73
N ALA A 90 -7.97 2.38 18.60
CA ALA A 90 -7.45 1.88 17.34
C ALA A 90 -8.19 0.63 16.84
N LEU A 91 -8.51 -0.30 17.75
CA LEU A 91 -9.24 -1.51 17.43
C LEU A 91 -10.73 -1.25 17.13
N SER A 92 -11.33 -0.21 17.73
CA SER A 92 -12.71 0.20 17.40
C SER A 92 -12.89 0.75 15.98
N LEU A 93 -11.79 1.10 15.28
CA LEU A 93 -11.83 1.52 13.88
C LEU A 93 -11.94 0.32 12.92
N ILE A 94 -11.74 -0.90 13.41
CA ILE A 94 -11.83 -2.11 12.61
C ILE A 94 -13.30 -2.42 12.35
N PRO A 95 -13.72 -2.61 11.09
CA PRO A 95 -15.08 -3.00 10.76
C PRO A 95 -15.36 -4.43 11.29
N ASP A 96 -16.16 -4.54 12.34
CA ASP A 96 -16.54 -5.80 12.99
C ASP A 96 -18.06 -6.04 13.04
N GLN A 97 -18.86 -5.07 12.56
CA GLN A 97 -20.30 -5.13 12.63
C GLN A 97 -20.87 -6.19 11.66
N PRO A 98 -21.81 -7.05 12.12
CA PRO A 98 -22.45 -8.07 11.27
C PRO A 98 -23.24 -7.50 10.08
N THR A 99 -23.63 -6.23 10.14
CA THR A 99 -24.37 -5.52 9.09
C THR A 99 -23.47 -5.05 7.95
N MET A 100 -22.15 -5.09 8.11
CA MET A 100 -21.20 -4.71 7.06
C MET A 100 -21.01 -5.82 6.03
N HIS A 101 -20.51 -5.43 4.86
CA HIS A 101 -20.20 -6.39 3.81
C HIS A 101 -19.11 -7.38 4.28
N TRP A 102 -19.35 -8.68 4.09
CA TRP A 102 -18.50 -9.77 4.60
C TRP A 102 -17.00 -9.59 4.29
N LEU A 103 -16.67 -9.06 3.10
CA LEU A 103 -15.29 -8.83 2.68
C LEU A 103 -14.58 -7.81 3.59
N LEU A 104 -15.28 -6.77 4.02
CA LEU A 104 -14.73 -5.74 4.91
C LEU A 104 -14.52 -6.29 6.32
N THR A 105 -15.44 -7.13 6.81
CA THR A 105 -15.32 -7.76 8.12
C THR A 105 -14.14 -8.74 8.15
N GLU A 106 -13.98 -9.57 7.12
CA GLU A 106 -12.82 -10.48 7.01
C GLU A 106 -11.50 -9.72 6.82
N ALA A 107 -11.49 -8.67 6.00
CA ALA A 107 -10.33 -7.81 5.86
C ALA A 107 -9.98 -7.13 7.18
N GLY A 108 -10.98 -6.69 7.95
CA GLY A 108 -10.83 -6.12 9.27
C GLY A 108 -10.11 -7.05 10.25
N ALA A 109 -10.46 -8.34 10.25
CA ALA A 109 -9.79 -9.34 11.08
C ALA A 109 -8.30 -9.50 10.71
N GLY A 110 -7.96 -9.50 9.42
CA GLY A 110 -6.56 -9.52 8.99
C GLY A 110 -5.82 -8.22 9.29
N ASN A 111 -6.48 -7.07 9.14
CA ASN A 111 -5.94 -5.77 9.49
C ASN A 111 -5.63 -5.69 11.00
N LYS A 112 -6.47 -6.29 11.84
CA LYS A 112 -6.18 -6.47 13.27
C LYS A 112 -4.85 -7.19 13.46
N ALA A 113 -4.67 -8.34 12.81
CA ALA A 113 -3.45 -9.13 12.92
C ALA A 113 -2.20 -8.36 12.45
N MET A 114 -2.30 -7.63 11.33
CA MET A 114 -1.20 -6.82 10.78
C MET A 114 -0.86 -5.61 11.65
N LEU A 115 -1.87 -4.98 12.27
CA LEU A 115 -1.68 -3.87 13.19
C LEU A 115 -1.02 -4.35 14.49
N THR A 116 -1.56 -5.41 15.12
CA THR A 116 -1.07 -5.91 16.41
C THR A 116 0.30 -6.57 16.31
N SER A 117 0.65 -7.13 15.16
CA SER A 117 1.99 -7.69 14.91
C SER A 117 3.05 -6.63 14.57
N GLY A 118 2.65 -5.36 14.39
CA GLY A 118 3.55 -4.28 13.98
C GLY A 118 3.90 -4.28 12.48
N PHE A 119 3.28 -5.15 11.68
CA PHE A 119 3.52 -5.20 10.23
C PHE A 119 3.18 -3.86 9.55
N TYR A 120 2.10 -3.17 9.96
CA TYR A 120 1.78 -1.84 9.44
C TYR A 120 2.82 -0.77 9.81
N ALA A 121 3.47 -0.88 10.96
CA ALA A 121 4.57 0.01 11.31
C ALA A 121 5.73 -0.16 10.33
N LEU A 122 6.14 -1.42 10.10
CA LEU A 122 7.23 -1.77 9.19
C LEU A 122 6.92 -1.35 7.75
N LEU A 123 5.74 -1.72 7.25
CA LEU A 123 5.31 -1.39 5.89
C LEU A 123 5.15 0.13 5.71
N GLY A 124 4.56 0.80 6.69
CA GLY A 124 4.39 2.26 6.68
C GLY A 124 5.74 2.98 6.59
N VAL A 125 6.72 2.58 7.40
CA VAL A 125 8.09 3.13 7.32
C VAL A 125 8.73 2.82 5.98
N ALA A 126 8.65 1.58 5.49
CA ALA A 126 9.21 1.19 4.20
C ALA A 126 8.66 2.02 3.04
N MET A 127 7.34 2.29 3.04
CA MET A 127 6.68 3.14 2.06
C MET A 127 6.94 4.63 2.26
N PHE A 128 7.42 5.04 3.43
CA PHE A 128 7.79 6.43 3.69
C PHE A 128 9.20 6.78 3.16
N ILE A 129 10.10 5.80 3.06
CA ILE A 129 11.48 6.01 2.58
C ILE A 129 11.55 6.79 1.25
N PRO A 130 10.77 6.45 0.20
CA PRO A 130 10.83 7.18 -1.08
C PRO A 130 10.43 8.65 -0.99
N VAL A 131 9.65 9.03 0.04
CA VAL A 131 9.20 10.42 0.28
C VAL A 131 10.36 11.29 0.74
N LEU A 132 11.33 10.72 1.44
CA LEU A 132 12.50 11.44 1.96
C LEU A 132 13.57 11.72 0.91
N ILE A 133 13.45 11.14 -0.29
CA ILE A 133 14.45 11.26 -1.36
C ILE A 133 14.13 12.51 -2.20
N PRO A 134 14.89 13.62 -2.09
CA PRO A 134 14.55 14.88 -2.76
C PRO A 134 14.56 14.76 -4.29
N SER A 135 15.41 13.88 -4.84
CA SER A 135 15.49 13.65 -6.29
C SER A 135 14.20 13.08 -6.89
N ARG A 136 13.32 12.48 -6.09
CA ARG A 136 11.99 12.02 -6.54
C ARG A 136 10.95 13.14 -6.59
N TRP A 137 11.20 14.24 -5.89
CA TRP A 137 10.41 15.47 -6.01
C TRP A 137 10.89 16.34 -7.16
N ALA A 138 12.19 16.29 -7.48
CA ALA A 138 12.87 17.28 -8.30
C ALA A 138 13.08 16.95 -9.79
N ARG A 139 12.69 15.80 -10.35
CA ARG A 139 12.93 15.51 -11.79
C ARG A 139 11.72 14.88 -12.48
N ARG A 140 11.40 15.20 -13.74
CA ARG A 140 12.26 15.57 -14.87
C ARG A 140 11.62 16.65 -15.76
N TYR A 141 12.26 17.82 -15.84
CA TYR A 141 12.22 18.72 -17.02
C TYR A 141 13.33 18.33 -18.04
N ASP A 142 14.35 17.54 -17.62
CA ASP A 142 15.47 17.08 -18.48
C ASP A 142 15.06 16.20 -19.67
N ASP A 143 13.95 15.45 -19.63
CA ASP A 143 13.61 14.56 -20.76
C ASP A 143 13.17 15.37 -21.99
N MET A 144 12.74 16.62 -21.81
CA MET A 144 12.47 17.53 -22.92
C MET A 144 13.70 18.36 -23.27
N GLU A 145 14.48 18.84 -22.29
CA GLU A 145 15.73 19.59 -22.56
C GLU A 145 16.80 18.72 -23.26
N GLU A 146 16.95 17.44 -22.90
CA GLU A 146 17.87 16.50 -23.59
C GLU A 146 17.42 16.23 -25.03
N GLU A 147 16.11 16.20 -25.33
CA GLU A 147 15.57 16.05 -26.69
C GLU A 147 15.74 17.34 -27.52
N TYR A 148 15.59 18.51 -26.89
CA TYR A 148 15.86 19.80 -27.52
C TYR A 148 17.36 20.02 -27.80
N GLU A 149 18.26 19.71 -26.87
CA GLU A 149 19.72 19.81 -27.07
C GLU A 149 20.22 18.84 -28.15
N GLN A 150 19.72 17.60 -28.15
CA GLN A 150 20.10 16.60 -29.16
C GLN A 150 19.55 16.95 -30.56
N SER A 151 18.36 17.56 -30.64
CA SER A 151 17.82 18.08 -31.90
C SER A 151 18.60 19.30 -32.42
N GLN A 152 19.17 20.10 -31.51
CA GLN A 152 19.94 21.29 -31.86
C GLN A 152 21.36 20.92 -32.34
N GLU A 153 22.03 19.96 -31.69
CA GLU A 153 23.34 19.44 -32.15
C GLU A 153 23.24 18.69 -33.49
N SER A 154 22.15 17.95 -33.74
CA SER A 154 21.92 17.25 -35.01
C SER A 154 21.67 18.21 -36.19
N SER A 155 21.39 19.49 -35.95
CA SER A 155 21.19 20.49 -37.01
C SER A 155 22.49 21.16 -37.48
N TYR A 156 23.61 20.91 -36.80
CA TYR A 156 24.91 21.53 -37.09
C TYR A 156 25.90 20.62 -37.85
N TYR A 157 25.52 19.37 -38.15
CA TYR A 157 26.28 18.41 -38.94
C TYR A 157 25.48 17.91 -40.14
#